data_AF-A0A815R3R3-F1
#
_entry.id   AF-A0A815R3R3-F1
#
_cell.length_a   1.000
_cell.length_b   1.000
_cell.length_c   1.000
_cell.angle_alpha   90.00
_cell.angle_beta   90.00
_cell.angle_gamma   90.00
#
_symmetry.space_group_name_H-M   'P 1'
#
loop_
_entity.id
_entity.type
_entity.pdbx_description
1 polymer ?
#
loop_
_entity_poly.entity_id
_entity_poly.type
_entity_poly.pdbx_seq_one_letter_code
_entity_poly.pdbx_strand_id
1 'polypeptide(L)'
;MVVDGNYVHSLDNGLFCISSTRPFGEGPEQQQILTAIRISENKIALKSRFRKYLAINKNGLVIGRSDAIGMREHFEPVFENGNLALSASNDKFIRFDDEGDLVAMDDRATEGNFIQIRSNTKRDMKNLVDAKKHGSLHEALLDRREQMKTDRYCK
;
A
#
# COMPACT_ATOMS: atom_id res chain seq x y z
N MET A 1 -0.12 -6.07 -0.53
CA MET A 1 0.76 -5.45 0.49
C MET A 1 1.71 -6.51 0.98
N VAL A 2 2.97 -6.16 1.22
CA VAL A 2 4.02 -7.09 1.66
C VAL A 2 4.68 -6.51 2.91
N VAL A 3 4.93 -7.35 3.91
CA VAL A 3 5.63 -7.04 5.17
C VAL A 3 6.70 -8.11 5.33
N ASP A 4 7.96 -7.72 5.49
CA ASP A 4 9.11 -8.63 5.64
C ASP A 4 9.17 -9.76 4.59
N GLY A 5 8.92 -9.40 3.33
CA GLY A 5 8.90 -10.34 2.20
C GLY A 5 7.65 -11.23 2.11
N ASN A 6 6.76 -11.17 3.09
CA ASN A 6 5.54 -11.97 3.16
C ASN A 6 4.29 -11.15 2.82
N TYR A 7 3.29 -11.78 2.21
CA TYR A 7 2.07 -11.06 1.84
C TYR A 7 1.12 -10.94 3.02
N VAL A 8 0.44 -9.80 3.09
CA VAL A 8 -0.71 -9.66 3.99
C VAL A 8 -1.90 -10.43 3.42
N HIS A 9 -2.47 -11.32 4.22
CA HIS A 9 -3.57 -12.20 3.88
C HIS A 9 -4.86 -11.73 4.58
N SER A 10 -5.95 -11.60 3.82
CA SER A 10 -7.27 -11.23 4.35
C SER A 10 -8.02 -12.46 4.86
N LEU A 11 -8.51 -12.42 6.10
CA LEU A 11 -9.34 -13.47 6.69
C LEU A 11 -10.84 -13.15 6.52
N ASP A 12 -11.67 -14.19 6.50
CA ASP A 12 -13.12 -14.09 6.32
C ASP A 12 -13.82 -13.39 7.51
N ASN A 13 -13.25 -13.51 8.71
CA ASN A 13 -13.65 -12.77 9.90
C ASN A 13 -13.30 -11.27 9.83
N GLY A 14 -12.66 -10.80 8.76
CA GLY A 14 -12.27 -9.41 8.56
C GLY A 14 -10.98 -8.99 9.27
N LEU A 15 -10.24 -9.93 9.87
CA LEU A 15 -8.87 -9.69 10.33
C LEU A 15 -7.86 -9.93 9.20
N PHE A 16 -6.60 -9.65 9.50
CA PHE A 16 -5.47 -9.86 8.59
C PHE A 16 -4.38 -10.63 9.30
N CYS A 17 -3.61 -11.40 8.54
CA CYS A 17 -2.40 -12.05 9.04
C CYS A 17 -1.28 -11.95 8.01
N ILE A 18 -0.04 -12.18 8.45
CA ILE A 18 1.10 -12.33 7.55
C ILE A 18 1.11 -13.78 7.04
N SER A 19 1.21 -13.97 5.72
CA SER A 19 1.31 -15.31 5.15
C SER A 19 2.65 -15.97 5.47
N SER A 20 2.71 -17.29 5.41
CA SER A 20 3.99 -18.01 5.40
C SER A 20 4.84 -17.64 4.18
N THR A 21 6.15 -17.84 4.32
CA THR A 21 7.13 -17.68 3.25
C THR A 21 6.77 -18.58 2.07
N ARG A 22 6.72 -18.00 0.86
CA ARG A 22 6.43 -18.74 -0.37
C ARG A 22 7.70 -19.06 -1.16
N PRO A 23 7.67 -20.12 -2.00
CA PRO A 23 8.70 -20.37 -2.99
C PRO A 23 8.91 -19.17 -3.91
N PHE A 24 10.15 -19.02 -4.38
CA PHE A 24 10.50 -17.96 -5.32
C PHE A 24 9.68 -18.07 -6.62
N GLY A 25 9.14 -16.94 -7.08
CA GLY A 25 8.38 -16.86 -8.34
C GLY A 25 6.87 -16.99 -8.20
N GLU A 26 6.34 -17.34 -7.02
CA GLU A 26 4.89 -17.39 -6.81
C GLU A 26 4.29 -15.98 -6.57
N GLY A 27 3.23 -15.69 -7.32
CA GLY A 27 2.43 -14.48 -7.14
C GLY A 27 1.51 -14.54 -5.90
N PRO A 28 0.84 -13.44 -5.55
CA PRO A 28 -0.11 -13.44 -4.45
C PRO A 28 -1.36 -14.28 -4.78
N GLU A 29 -1.93 -14.92 -3.76
CA GLU A 29 -3.28 -15.49 -3.82
C GLU A 29 -4.35 -14.40 -3.83
N GLN A 30 -5.58 -14.77 -4.20
CA GLN A 30 -6.71 -13.82 -4.25
C GLN A 30 -6.93 -13.08 -2.91
N GLN A 31 -6.77 -13.76 -1.77
CA GLN A 31 -6.93 -13.17 -0.43
C GLN A 31 -5.79 -12.21 -0.04
N GLN A 32 -4.68 -12.24 -0.79
CA GLN A 32 -3.51 -11.39 -0.58
C GLN A 32 -3.50 -10.16 -1.52
N ILE A 33 -4.46 -10.11 -2.45
CA ILE A 33 -4.66 -8.99 -3.35
C ILE A 33 -5.65 -8.02 -2.73
N LEU A 34 -5.23 -6.76 -2.65
CA LEU A 34 -6.09 -5.63 -2.25
C LEU A 34 -6.35 -4.76 -3.47
N THR A 35 -7.54 -4.18 -3.53
CA THR A 35 -7.83 -3.08 -4.48
C THR A 35 -7.51 -1.77 -3.80
N ALA A 36 -6.68 -0.94 -4.42
CA ALA A 36 -6.44 0.43 -3.96
C ALA A 36 -7.39 1.39 -4.69
N ILE A 37 -8.08 2.24 -3.94
CA ILE A 37 -8.98 3.27 -4.44
C ILE A 37 -8.37 4.61 -4.05
N ARG A 38 -8.10 5.49 -5.03
CA ARG A 38 -7.64 6.86 -4.74
C ARG A 38 -8.80 7.66 -4.16
N ILE A 39 -8.59 8.28 -3.01
CA ILE A 39 -9.59 9.15 -2.35
C ILE A 39 -9.25 10.62 -2.61
N SER A 40 -7.97 10.97 -2.46
CA SER A 40 -7.42 12.30 -2.76
C SER A 40 -6.02 12.17 -3.35
N GLU A 41 -5.26 13.25 -3.40
CA GLU A 41 -3.86 13.20 -3.84
C GLU A 41 -3.00 12.29 -2.96
N ASN A 42 -3.16 12.39 -1.64
CA ASN A 42 -2.32 11.69 -0.66
C ASN A 42 -3.03 10.54 0.05
N LYS A 43 -4.34 10.36 -0.14
CA LYS A 43 -5.12 9.35 0.59
C LYS A 43 -5.68 8.27 -0.32
N ILE A 44 -5.59 7.03 0.14
CA ILE A 44 -6.14 5.84 -0.49
C ILE A 44 -7.08 5.10 0.47
N ALA A 45 -8.01 4.34 -0.10
CA ALA A 45 -8.72 3.27 0.59
C ALA A 45 -8.24 1.93 0.05
N LEU A 46 -8.21 0.93 0.92
CA LEU A 46 -7.87 -0.45 0.55
C LEU A 46 -9.11 -1.33 0.72
N LYS A 47 -9.41 -2.13 -0.30
CA LYS A 47 -10.53 -3.08 -0.30
C LYS A 47 -10.02 -4.51 -0.40
N SER A 48 -10.49 -5.37 0.50
CA SER A 48 -10.13 -6.79 0.54
C SER A 48 -10.87 -7.62 -0.51
N ARG A 49 -10.46 -8.88 -0.68
CA ARG A 49 -11.14 -9.85 -1.55
C ARG A 49 -12.61 -10.10 -1.18
N PHE A 50 -12.96 -9.89 0.09
CA PHE A 50 -14.31 -10.01 0.63
C PHE A 50 -15.20 -8.79 0.33
N ARG A 51 -14.72 -7.87 -0.53
CA ARG A 51 -15.43 -6.64 -0.92
C ARG A 51 -15.70 -5.69 0.24
N LYS A 52 -14.89 -5.77 1.30
CA LYS A 52 -14.94 -4.87 2.46
C LYS A 52 -13.71 -3.97 2.47
N TYR A 53 -13.90 -2.72 2.88
CA TYR A 53 -12.83 -1.77 3.08
C TYR A 53 -12.11 -2.03 4.41
N LEU A 54 -10.80 -1.85 4.39
CA LEU A 54 -9.96 -1.82 5.58
C LEU A 54 -10.26 -0.54 6.34
N ALA A 55 -10.46 -0.65 7.65
CA ALA A 55 -10.85 0.45 8.50
C ALA A 55 -10.18 0.32 9.86
N ILE A 56 -9.70 1.44 10.40
CA ILE A 56 -9.20 1.49 11.77
C ILE A 56 -10.35 1.64 12.77
N ASN A 57 -10.35 0.86 13.84
CA ASN A 57 -11.30 1.01 14.94
C ASN A 57 -10.79 1.97 16.05
N LYS A 58 -11.59 2.19 17.09
CA LYS A 58 -11.24 3.13 18.18
C LYS A 58 -10.01 2.70 19.00
N ASN A 59 -9.71 1.42 19.03
CA ASN A 59 -8.56 0.85 19.72
C ASN A 59 -7.35 0.73 18.78
N GLY A 60 -7.46 1.27 17.57
CA GLY A 60 -6.48 1.25 16.50
C GLY A 60 -6.20 -0.11 15.85
N LEU A 61 -7.04 -1.12 16.07
CA LEU A 61 -7.03 -2.35 15.27
C LEU A 61 -7.59 -2.05 13.86
N VAL A 62 -6.93 -2.58 12.83
CA VAL A 62 -7.33 -2.45 11.43
C VAL A 62 -8.09 -3.69 10.98
N ILE A 63 -9.34 -3.52 10.56
CA ILE A 63 -10.24 -4.61 10.15
C ILE A 63 -10.88 -4.35 8.79
N GLY A 64 -11.07 -5.41 8.00
CA GLY A 64 -11.69 -5.39 6.68
C GLY A 64 -13.17 -5.71 6.73
N ARG A 65 -14.00 -4.89 7.39
CA ARG A 65 -15.44 -5.14 7.55
C ARG A 65 -16.36 -4.05 6.96
N SER A 66 -15.82 -2.90 6.57
CA SER A 66 -16.63 -1.75 6.15
C SER A 66 -17.18 -1.90 4.74
N ASP A 67 -18.45 -1.53 4.52
CA ASP A 67 -19.09 -1.51 3.19
C ASP A 67 -18.87 -0.21 2.42
N ALA A 68 -18.56 0.87 3.14
CA ALA A 68 -18.39 2.21 2.62
C ALA A 68 -17.02 2.78 3.01
N ILE A 69 -16.57 3.77 2.25
CA ILE A 69 -15.39 4.57 2.57
C ILE A 69 -15.89 5.78 3.36
N GLY A 70 -15.64 5.77 4.66
CA GLY A 70 -15.67 6.96 5.50
C GLY A 70 -14.24 7.29 5.96
N MET A 71 -14.14 8.15 6.99
CA MET A 71 -12.84 8.63 7.45
C MET A 71 -11.91 7.51 7.93
N ARG A 72 -12.46 6.42 8.49
CA ARG A 72 -11.68 5.31 9.07
C ARG A 72 -11.00 4.44 8.02
N GLU A 73 -11.46 4.49 6.78
CA GLU A 73 -10.95 3.72 5.65
C GLU A 73 -9.85 4.47 4.89
N HIS A 74 -9.55 5.72 5.29
CA HIS A 74 -8.49 6.52 4.69
C HIS A 74 -7.12 6.10 5.26
N PHE A 75 -6.21 5.79 4.36
CA PHE A 75 -4.79 5.58 4.64
C PHE A 75 -3.94 6.50 3.79
N GLU A 76 -2.84 6.98 4.35
CA GLU A 76 -1.88 7.87 3.71
C GLU A 76 -0.55 7.14 3.53
N PRO A 77 -0.13 6.87 2.28
CA PRO A 77 1.19 6.34 1.97
C PRO A 77 2.26 7.41 2.27
N VAL A 78 3.21 7.06 3.14
CA VAL A 78 4.33 7.94 3.52
C VAL A 78 5.63 7.31 3.03
N PHE A 79 6.37 8.04 2.19
CA PHE A 79 7.63 7.59 1.60
C PHE A 79 8.82 8.38 2.16
N GLU A 80 9.78 7.70 2.75
CA GLU A 80 10.99 8.32 3.30
C GLU A 80 12.20 7.41 3.13
N ASN A 81 13.31 7.93 2.61
CA ASN A 81 14.57 7.18 2.41
C ASN A 81 14.43 5.85 1.66
N GLY A 82 13.42 5.74 0.78
CA GLY A 82 13.13 4.52 0.01
C GLY A 82 12.23 3.52 0.74
N ASN A 83 11.88 3.78 2.00
CA ASN A 83 10.90 3.04 2.77
C ASN A 83 9.51 3.60 2.52
N LEU A 84 8.50 2.75 2.66
CA LEU A 84 7.09 3.10 2.60
C LEU A 84 6.41 2.61 3.87
N ALA A 85 5.62 3.47 4.50
CA ALA A 85 4.71 3.12 5.57
C ALA A 85 3.29 3.61 5.23
N LEU A 86 2.26 3.08 5.90
CA LEU A 86 0.89 3.58 5.80
C LEU A 86 0.47 4.18 7.12
N SER A 87 0.12 5.46 7.10
CA SER A 87 -0.56 6.13 8.22
C SER A 87 -2.07 5.91 8.09
N ALA A 88 -2.74 5.61 9.20
CA ALA A 88 -4.20 5.51 9.26
C ALA A 88 -4.82 6.87 9.63
N SER A 89 -6.16 6.97 9.60
CA SER A 89 -6.89 8.20 9.92
C SER A 89 -6.73 8.75 11.34
N ASN A 90 -6.06 8.02 12.24
CA ASN A 90 -5.68 8.46 13.58
C ASN A 90 -4.22 8.97 13.65
N ASP A 91 -3.62 9.25 12.49
CA ASP A 91 -2.24 9.76 12.32
C ASP A 91 -1.15 8.82 12.87
N LYS A 92 -1.46 7.52 12.99
CA LYS A 92 -0.52 6.49 13.44
C LYS A 92 -0.22 5.50 12.33
N PHE A 93 0.98 4.94 12.34
CA PHE A 93 1.45 4.00 11.35
C PHE A 93 0.99 2.57 11.64
N ILE A 94 0.59 1.87 10.58
CA ILE A 94 0.19 0.47 10.68
C ILE A 94 1.41 -0.45 10.87
N ARG A 95 1.22 -1.54 11.60
CA ARG A 95 2.12 -2.70 11.68
C ARG A 95 1.37 -3.92 12.17
N PHE A 96 2.01 -5.08 12.06
CA PHE A 96 1.60 -6.23 12.87
C PHE A 96 2.20 -6.11 14.28
N ASP A 97 1.42 -6.45 15.29
CA ASP A 97 1.91 -6.57 16.66
C ASP A 97 2.36 -7.99 17.01
N ASP A 98 2.81 -8.16 18.26
CA ASP A 98 3.36 -9.41 18.76
C ASP A 98 2.26 -10.50 18.90
N GLU A 99 0.99 -10.10 18.93
CA GLU A 99 -0.17 -11.01 18.91
C GLU A 99 -0.56 -11.41 17.47
N GLY A 100 0.04 -10.77 16.47
CA GLY A 100 -0.21 -11.02 15.05
C GLY A 100 -1.38 -10.21 14.48
N ASP A 101 -1.85 -9.19 15.20
CA ASP A 101 -2.93 -8.31 14.77
C ASP A 101 -2.39 -7.11 13.99
N LEU A 102 -3.11 -6.69 12.95
CA LEU A 102 -2.79 -5.47 12.20
C LEU A 102 -3.32 -4.25 12.95
N VAL A 103 -2.43 -3.44 13.50
CA VAL A 103 -2.75 -2.29 14.37
C VAL A 103 -2.10 -1.01 13.85
N ALA A 104 -2.62 0.16 14.24
CA ALA A 104 -2.09 1.47 13.93
C ALA A 104 -1.81 2.26 15.22
N MET A 105 -0.63 2.02 15.79
CA MET A 105 -0.27 2.46 17.14
C MET A 105 0.85 3.49 17.18
N ASP A 106 1.76 3.47 16.20
CA ASP A 106 3.04 4.17 16.32
C ASP A 106 2.95 5.58 15.73
N ASP A 107 3.43 6.57 16.48
CA ASP A 107 3.42 7.98 16.05
C ASP A 107 4.53 8.30 15.02
N ARG A 108 5.46 7.36 14.81
CA ARG A 108 6.57 7.47 13.85
C ARG A 108 6.77 6.14 13.14
N ALA A 109 6.99 6.20 11.83
CA ALA A 109 7.34 5.03 11.05
C ALA A 109 8.76 4.56 11.41
N THR A 110 8.86 3.34 11.91
CA THR A 110 10.11 2.62 12.17
C THR A 110 10.15 1.35 11.33
N GLU A 111 11.20 0.53 11.49
CA GLU A 111 11.39 -0.70 10.72
C GLU A 111 10.15 -1.63 10.76
N GLY A 112 9.48 -1.73 11.91
CA GLY A 112 8.27 -2.55 12.06
C GLY A 112 7.04 -2.04 11.31
N ASN A 113 7.05 -0.80 10.81
CA ASN A 113 5.94 -0.21 10.06
C ASN A 113 6.15 -0.28 8.54
N PHE A 114 7.34 -0.67 8.09
CA PHE A 114 7.68 -0.61 6.68
C PHE A 114 7.00 -1.72 5.89
N ILE A 115 6.43 -1.34 4.75
CA ILE A 115 5.71 -2.22 3.85
C ILE A 115 6.20 -2.03 2.41
N GLN A 116 5.88 -3.00 1.56
CA GLN A 116 5.97 -2.84 0.11
C GLN A 116 4.59 -2.96 -0.53
N ILE A 117 4.27 -2.01 -1.40
CA ILE A 117 3.10 -2.06 -2.26
C ILE A 117 3.54 -2.42 -3.67
N ARG A 118 2.99 -3.52 -4.18
CA ARG A 118 3.17 -3.97 -5.57
C ARG A 118 1.84 -3.80 -6.31
N SER A 119 1.89 -3.24 -7.51
CA SER A 119 0.73 -3.09 -8.38
C SER A 119 0.84 -4.04 -9.57
N ASN A 120 -0.27 -4.71 -9.89
CA ASN A 120 -0.44 -5.53 -11.09
C ASN A 120 -1.03 -4.73 -12.27
N THR A 121 -1.30 -3.43 -12.09
CA THR A 121 -1.81 -2.59 -13.17
C THR A 121 -0.72 -2.39 -14.22
N LYS A 122 -1.09 -2.46 -15.50
CA LYS A 122 -0.19 -2.13 -16.60
C LYS A 122 0.33 -0.71 -16.38
N ARG A 123 1.65 -0.58 -16.22
CA ARG A 123 2.28 0.74 -16.18
C ARG A 123 2.02 1.40 -17.53
N ASP A 124 1.49 2.62 -17.53
CA ASP A 124 1.38 3.35 -18.78
C ASP A 124 2.81 3.61 -19.29
N MET A 125 3.09 2.95 -20.41
CA MET A 125 4.40 2.91 -21.07
C MET A 125 4.31 3.60 -22.42
N LYS A 126 3.13 4.14 -22.82
CA LYS A 126 2.93 4.74 -24.14
C LYS A 126 4.00 5.80 -24.44
N ASN A 127 4.20 6.73 -23.51
CA ASN A 127 5.21 7.78 -23.64
C ASN A 127 6.63 7.22 -23.75
N LEU A 128 6.97 6.13 -23.03
CA LEU A 128 8.30 5.53 -23.10
C LEU A 128 8.51 4.71 -24.38
N VAL A 129 7.46 4.06 -24.88
CA VAL A 129 7.52 3.28 -26.13
C VAL A 129 7.70 4.22 -27.31
N ASP A 130 6.98 5.35 -27.35
CA ASP A 130 7.12 6.32 -28.43
C ASP A 130 8.44 7.10 -28.32
N ALA A 131 8.87 7.47 -27.11
CA ALA A 131 10.19 8.07 -26.90
C ALA A 131 11.33 7.13 -27.34
N LYS A 132 11.17 5.81 -27.17
CA LYS A 132 12.12 4.82 -27.68
C LYS A 132 12.17 4.79 -29.22
N LYS A 133 11.05 4.97 -29.91
CA LYS A 133 11.03 5.04 -31.39
C LYS A 133 11.67 6.32 -31.91
N HIS A 134 11.46 7.43 -31.20
CA HIS A 134 11.93 8.76 -31.61
C HIS A 134 13.32 9.13 -31.07
N GLY A 135 13.99 8.22 -30.36
CA GLY A 135 15.33 8.46 -29.80
C GLY A 135 15.37 9.35 -28.55
N SER A 136 14.23 9.79 -28.03
CA SER A 136 14.10 10.63 -26.84
C SER A 136 13.86 9.84 -25.54
N LEU A 137 14.11 8.52 -25.55
CA LEU A 137 13.89 7.65 -24.38
C LEU A 137 14.62 8.14 -23.14
N HIS A 138 15.84 8.66 -23.29
CA HIS A 138 16.63 9.15 -22.17
C HIS A 138 15.93 10.31 -21.45
N GLU A 139 15.44 11.29 -22.20
CA GLU A 139 14.71 12.46 -21.69
C GLU A 139 13.39 12.03 -21.05
N ALA A 140 12.60 11.18 -21.72
CA ALA A 140 11.35 10.67 -21.16
C ALA A 140 11.53 9.86 -19.87
N LEU A 141 12.67 9.18 -19.71
CA LEU A 141 13.02 8.49 -18.46
C LEU A 141 13.45 9.46 -17.35
N LEU A 142 14.12 10.57 -17.70
CA LEU A 142 14.46 11.63 -16.76
C LEU A 142 13.20 12.34 -16.27
N ASP A 143 12.31 12.76 -17.18
CA ASP A 143 11.02 13.38 -16.83
C ASP A 143 10.18 12.48 -15.92
N ARG A 144 10.10 11.19 -16.26
CA ARG A 144 9.39 10.21 -15.43
C ARG A 144 10.03 10.06 -14.05
N ARG A 145 11.36 10.12 -13.96
CA ARG A 145 12.08 10.05 -12.68
C ARG A 145 11.86 11.32 -11.86
N GLU A 146 11.76 12.48 -12.50
CA GLU A 146 11.46 13.75 -11.86
C GLU A 146 10.02 13.78 -11.32
N GLN A 147 9.03 13.35 -12.12
CA GLN A 147 7.63 13.21 -11.67
C GLN A 147 7.51 12.31 -10.43
N MET A 148 8.21 11.17 -10.43
CA MET A 148 8.25 10.23 -9.30
C MET A 148 9.03 10.75 -8.07
N LYS A 149 9.76 11.87 -8.19
CA LYS A 149 10.44 12.56 -7.10
C LYS A 149 9.63 13.75 -6.60
N THR A 150 8.93 14.48 -7.47
CA THR A 150 8.00 15.55 -7.08
C THR A 150 6.81 15.01 -6.30
N ASP A 151 6.30 13.83 -6.65
CA ASP A 151 5.28 13.11 -5.85
C ASP A 151 5.78 12.74 -4.44
N ARG A 152 7.09 12.86 -4.18
CA ARG A 152 7.74 12.52 -2.90
C ARG A 152 8.03 13.75 -2.03
N TYR A 153 7.91 14.95 -2.58
CA TYR A 153 8.24 16.20 -1.90
C TYR A 153 7.28 17.31 -2.34
N CYS A 154 6.07 17.31 -1.80
CA CYS A 154 5.31 18.54 -1.66
C CYS A 154 5.21 18.85 -0.16
N LYS A 155 5.79 20.00 0.21
CA LYS A 155 5.85 20.54 1.57
C LYS A 155 4.48 20.93 2.10
#